data_AF-A0A7J8PCN6-F1
#
_entry.id   AF-A0A7J8PCN6-F1
#
_cell.length_a   1.000
_cell.length_b   1.000
_cell.length_c   1.000
_cell.angle_alpha   90.00
_cell.angle_beta   90.00
_cell.angle_gamma   90.00
#
_symmetry.space_group_name_H-M   'P 1'
#
loop_
_entity.id
_entity.type
_entity.pdbx_description
1 polymer ?
#
loop_
_entity_poly.entity_id
_entity_poly.type
_entity_poly.pdbx_seq_one_letter_code
_entity_poly.pdbx_strand_id
1 'polypeptide(L)'
;IICGGKNFRAAYDLSLIDNSWPQDAFDIVNGNTSHSWQKLDAGGHLSHSFELEAKRKGMFHGAPAVIYFRIPTKSVQQEAYSTPIFPLDILEERPPEKKFESHKLLTDFRINMNLRFMQRLMAKYGSQISVISIVVLFIYLIITPSKASKKKR
;
A
#
# COMPACT_ATOMS: atom_id res chain seq x y z
N ILE A 1 -18.77 -0.52 -21.81
CA ILE A 1 -19.29 0.40 -22.86
C ILE A 1 -20.75 0.72 -22.55
N ILE A 2 -21.13 1.99 -22.42
CA ILE A 2 -22.53 2.41 -22.27
C ILE A 2 -22.91 3.17 -23.55
N CYS A 3 -23.76 2.59 -24.40
CA CYS A 3 -24.32 3.29 -25.56
C CYS A 3 -25.43 4.24 -25.11
N GLY A 4 -25.05 5.40 -24.57
CA GLY A 4 -25.97 6.44 -24.10
C GLY A 4 -26.28 7.48 -25.19
N GLY A 5 -27.14 7.12 -26.14
CA GLY A 5 -27.75 8.06 -27.09
C GLY A 5 -29.27 8.05 -26.95
N LYS A 6 -29.93 9.20 -27.09
CA LYS A 6 -31.37 9.46 -26.88
C LYS A 6 -32.38 8.53 -27.59
N ASN A 7 -31.94 7.50 -28.30
CA ASN A 7 -32.74 6.40 -28.84
C ASN A 7 -31.96 5.08 -28.65
N PHE A 8 -32.23 4.33 -27.57
CA PHE A 8 -31.57 3.05 -27.31
C PHE A 8 -31.99 2.04 -28.37
N ARG A 9 -31.07 1.68 -29.28
CA ARG A 9 -31.23 0.63 -30.28
C ARG A 9 -30.13 -0.41 -30.08
N ALA A 10 -30.40 -1.66 -30.48
CA ALA A 10 -29.39 -2.71 -30.44
C ALA A 10 -28.23 -2.37 -31.38
N ALA A 11 -27.01 -2.59 -30.93
CA ALA A 11 -25.79 -2.51 -31.71
C ALA A 11 -25.27 -3.91 -32.01
N TYR A 12 -24.63 -4.07 -33.17
CA TYR A 12 -24.10 -5.35 -33.65
C TYR A 12 -22.65 -5.19 -34.07
N ASP A 13 -21.93 -6.32 -34.13
CA ASP A 13 -20.53 -6.40 -34.52
C ASP A 13 -19.66 -5.38 -33.78
N LEU A 14 -19.71 -5.42 -32.45
CA LEU A 14 -18.90 -4.54 -31.60
C LEU A 14 -17.48 -5.08 -31.56
N SER A 15 -16.50 -4.20 -31.79
CA SER A 15 -15.09 -4.50 -31.58
C SER A 15 -14.45 -3.37 -30.78
N LEU A 16 -13.82 -3.74 -29.69
CA LEU A 16 -12.98 -2.88 -28.87
C LEU A 16 -11.52 -3.20 -29.21
N ILE A 17 -10.75 -2.17 -29.55
CA ILE A 17 -9.33 -2.28 -29.83
C ILE A 17 -8.62 -1.20 -29.03
N ASP A 18 -7.75 -1.63 -28.13
CA ASP A 18 -6.90 -0.75 -27.34
C ASP A 18 -5.42 -1.05 -27.58
N ASN A 19 -4.84 -0.34 -28.54
CA ASN A 19 -3.42 -0.45 -28.91
C ASN A 19 -2.57 0.66 -28.29
N SER A 20 -3.10 1.36 -27.29
CA SER A 20 -2.43 2.52 -26.68
C SER A 20 -1.33 2.14 -25.67
N TRP A 21 -1.16 0.84 -25.40
CA TRP A 21 -0.27 0.30 -24.39
C TRP A 21 1.04 -0.21 -25.02
N PRO A 22 2.16 0.52 -24.85
CA PRO A 22 3.42 0.13 -25.47
C PRO A 22 4.11 -0.98 -24.67
N GLN A 23 4.55 -2.03 -25.37
CA GLN A 23 5.14 -3.26 -24.78
C GLN A 23 6.47 -3.03 -24.04
N ASP A 24 7.14 -1.91 -24.31
CA ASP A 24 8.39 -1.53 -23.67
C ASP A 24 8.16 -0.90 -22.28
N ALA A 25 6.93 -0.43 -22.00
CA ALA A 25 6.54 0.12 -20.70
C ALA A 25 5.58 -0.78 -19.92
N PHE A 26 4.75 -1.59 -20.59
CA PHE A 26 3.78 -2.49 -19.95
C PHE A 26 3.85 -3.90 -20.51
N ASP A 27 3.66 -4.89 -19.63
CA ASP A 27 3.36 -6.27 -20.00
C ASP A 27 1.90 -6.58 -19.74
N ILE A 28 1.32 -7.42 -20.61
CA ILE A 28 -0.03 -7.94 -20.40
C ILE A 28 0.09 -9.19 -19.54
N VAL A 29 -0.42 -9.12 -18.31
CA VAL A 29 -0.40 -10.24 -17.36
C VAL A 29 -1.57 -11.17 -17.63
N ASN A 30 -2.74 -10.59 -17.92
CA ASN A 30 -3.97 -11.36 -18.09
C ASN A 30 -4.94 -10.66 -19.05
N GLY A 31 -5.66 -11.46 -19.82
CA GLY A 31 -6.62 -10.98 -20.81
C GLY A 31 -5.97 -10.51 -22.11
N ASN A 32 -6.77 -9.82 -22.93
CA ASN A 32 -6.35 -9.31 -24.22
C ASN A 32 -6.80 -7.86 -24.36
N THR A 33 -6.06 -7.00 -25.05
CA THR A 33 -6.43 -5.58 -25.21
C THR A 33 -7.56 -5.37 -26.23
N SER A 34 -7.81 -6.38 -27.06
CA SER A 34 -8.91 -6.39 -28.03
C SER A 34 -9.98 -7.41 -27.67
N HIS A 35 -11.25 -7.01 -27.81
CA HIS A 35 -12.39 -7.90 -27.61
C HIS A 35 -13.53 -7.57 -28.57
N SER A 36 -14.24 -8.59 -29.07
CA SER A 36 -15.40 -8.42 -29.96
C SER A 36 -16.66 -9.07 -29.39
N TRP A 37 -17.80 -8.41 -29.59
CA TRP A 37 -19.12 -8.91 -29.21
C TRP A 37 -20.06 -8.88 -30.41
N GLN A 38 -20.92 -9.90 -30.53
CA GLN A 38 -21.86 -10.00 -31.63
C GLN A 38 -23.00 -8.98 -31.51
N LYS A 39 -23.49 -8.74 -30.29
CA LYS A 39 -24.69 -7.92 -30.06
C LYS A 39 -24.64 -7.23 -28.70
N LEU A 40 -25.16 -6.01 -28.67
CA LEU A 40 -25.48 -5.27 -27.46
C LEU A 40 -26.94 -4.83 -27.55
N ASP A 41 -27.76 -5.28 -26.62
CA ASP A 41 -29.17 -4.88 -26.55
C ASP A 41 -29.33 -3.42 -26.09
N ALA A 42 -30.46 -2.83 -26.46
CA ALA A 42 -30.82 -1.47 -26.09
C ALA A 42 -30.85 -1.31 -24.56
N GLY A 43 -29.98 -0.46 -24.01
CA GLY A 43 -29.84 -0.27 -22.56
C GLY A 43 -29.00 -1.35 -21.85
N GLY A 44 -28.45 -2.31 -22.58
CA GLY A 44 -27.52 -3.31 -22.05
C GLY A 44 -26.13 -2.73 -21.78
N HIS A 45 -25.33 -3.46 -21.00
CA HIS A 45 -23.95 -3.11 -20.70
C HIS A 45 -23.01 -4.28 -21.01
N LEU A 46 -21.86 -3.96 -21.60
CA LEU A 46 -20.76 -4.89 -21.79
C LEU A 46 -19.51 -4.34 -21.10
N SER A 47 -18.81 -5.22 -20.40
CA SER A 47 -17.56 -4.95 -19.72
C SER A 47 -16.44 -5.82 -20.30
N HIS A 48 -15.25 -5.24 -20.36
CA HIS A 48 -14.01 -5.93 -20.72
C HIS A 48 -12.91 -5.42 -19.81
N SER A 49 -12.13 -6.35 -19.27
CA SER A 49 -11.05 -6.04 -18.35
C SER A 49 -9.84 -6.87 -18.75
N PHE A 50 -8.66 -6.25 -18.68
CA PHE A 50 -7.37 -6.90 -18.85
C PHE A 50 -6.40 -6.30 -17.81
N GLU A 51 -5.39 -7.07 -17.45
CA GLU A 51 -4.44 -6.70 -16.42
C GLU A 51 -3.08 -6.41 -17.06
N LEU A 52 -2.51 -5.27 -16.68
CA LEU A 52 -1.22 -4.80 -17.12
C LEU A 52 -0.26 -4.69 -15.94
N GLU A 53 0.98 -5.09 -16.15
CA GLU A 53 2.09 -4.86 -15.25
C GLU A 53 3.02 -3.80 -15.84
N ALA A 54 3.38 -2.80 -15.04
CA ALA A 54 4.26 -1.74 -15.50
C ALA A 54 5.73 -2.11 -15.30
N LYS A 55 6.53 -2.03 -16.36
CA LYS A 55 7.98 -2.25 -16.35
C LYS A 55 8.77 -1.01 -15.96
N ARG A 56 8.26 0.17 -16.31
CA ARG A 56 8.95 1.44 -16.15
C ARG A 56 8.18 2.37 -15.23
N LYS A 57 8.94 3.13 -14.45
CA LYS A 57 8.42 4.16 -13.57
C LYS A 57 8.20 5.44 -14.35
N GLY A 58 7.20 6.21 -13.93
CA GLY A 58 6.96 7.54 -14.43
C GLY A 58 5.49 7.79 -14.73
N MET A 59 5.25 9.01 -15.22
CA MET A 59 3.93 9.48 -15.60
C MET A 59 3.53 8.89 -16.95
N PHE A 60 2.46 8.11 -16.97
CA PHE A 60 1.90 7.54 -18.19
C PHE A 60 0.59 8.22 -18.57
N HIS A 61 0.48 8.67 -19.83
CA HIS A 61 -0.73 9.23 -20.40
C HIS A 61 -1.35 8.19 -21.33
N GLY A 62 -2.48 7.59 -20.92
CA GLY A 62 -3.20 6.61 -21.73
C GLY A 62 -4.05 7.29 -22.81
N ALA A 63 -3.94 6.80 -24.05
CA ALA A 63 -4.82 7.26 -25.13
C ALA A 63 -6.21 6.62 -25.02
N PRO A 64 -7.26 7.25 -25.58
CA PRO A 64 -8.59 6.65 -25.66
C PRO A 64 -8.59 5.33 -26.43
N ALA A 65 -9.30 4.33 -25.92
CA ALA A 65 -9.57 3.10 -26.64
C ALA A 65 -10.62 3.36 -27.74
N VAL A 66 -10.47 2.65 -28.87
CA VAL A 66 -11.36 2.81 -30.03
C VAL A 66 -12.37 1.66 -30.06
N ILE A 67 -13.62 2.01 -30.27
CA ILE A 67 -14.74 1.08 -30.35
C ILE A 67 -15.39 1.23 -31.72
N TYR A 68 -15.48 0.13 -32.46
CA TYR A 68 -16.25 0.08 -33.69
C TYR A 68 -17.53 -0.72 -33.49
N PHE A 69 -18.63 -0.24 -34.07
CA PHE A 69 -19.93 -0.89 -33.96
C PHE A 69 -20.84 -0.56 -35.15
N ARG A 70 -21.85 -1.41 -35.38
CA ARG A 70 -22.88 -1.20 -36.39
C ARG A 70 -24.24 -0.96 -35.76
N ILE A 71 -24.99 -0.01 -36.32
CA ILE A 71 -26.40 0.21 -35.97
C ILE A 71 -27.23 -0.22 -37.18
N PRO A 72 -28.34 -0.98 -37.00
CA PRO A 72 -29.16 -1.45 -38.12
C PRO A 72 -29.65 -0.36 -39.08
N THR A 73 -29.85 0.86 -38.58
CA THR A 73 -30.36 1.99 -39.35
C THR A 73 -29.27 2.71 -40.17
N LYS A 74 -27.98 2.36 -39.99
CA LYS A 74 -26.86 3.00 -40.68
C LYS A 74 -26.00 1.93 -41.34
N SER A 75 -25.77 2.07 -42.64
CA SER A 75 -24.93 1.14 -43.41
C SER A 75 -23.43 1.29 -43.12
N VAL A 76 -23.01 2.43 -42.57
CA VAL A 76 -21.60 2.74 -42.27
C VAL A 76 -21.27 2.36 -40.83
N GLN A 77 -20.14 1.68 -40.63
CA GLN A 77 -19.58 1.33 -39.32
C GLN A 77 -19.24 2.62 -38.56
N GLN A 78 -19.68 2.69 -37.31
CA GLN A 78 -19.45 3.85 -36.45
C GLN A 78 -18.28 3.60 -35.53
N GLU A 79 -17.52 4.67 -35.29
CA GLU A 79 -16.39 4.72 -34.39
C GLU A 79 -16.78 5.55 -33.16
N ALA A 80 -16.40 5.07 -31.98
CA ALA A 80 -16.54 5.78 -30.73
C ALA A 80 -15.25 5.65 -29.92
N TYR A 81 -14.96 6.66 -29.11
CA TYR A 81 -13.79 6.70 -28.24
C TYR A 81 -14.20 6.57 -26.78
N SER A 82 -13.38 5.86 -26.00
CA SER A 82 -13.51 5.87 -24.55
C SER A 82 -13.08 7.21 -23.96
N THR A 83 -13.41 7.44 -22.69
CA THR A 83 -12.79 8.54 -21.94
C THR A 83 -11.28 8.25 -21.79
N PRO A 84 -10.40 9.23 -22.06
CA PRO A 84 -8.98 9.09 -21.76
C PRO A 84 -8.76 8.82 -20.27
N ILE A 85 -7.77 8.00 -19.95
CA ILE A 85 -7.40 7.71 -18.57
C ILE A 85 -6.59 8.91 -18.03
N PHE A 86 -6.84 9.29 -16.78
CA PHE A 86 -6.01 10.31 -16.14
C PHE A 86 -4.55 9.85 -16.09
N PRO A 87 -3.59 10.80 -16.08
CA PRO A 87 -2.18 10.47 -16.01
C PRO A 87 -1.91 9.55 -14.82
N LEU A 88 -1.40 8.35 -15.11
CA LEU A 88 -1.07 7.33 -14.14
C LEU A 88 0.37 7.57 -13.68
N ASP A 89 0.56 7.89 -12.40
CA ASP A 89 1.88 7.89 -11.80
C ASP A 89 2.22 6.46 -11.39
N ILE A 90 3.08 5.81 -12.17
CA ILE A 90 3.54 4.44 -11.90
C ILE A 90 4.59 4.53 -10.79
N LEU A 91 4.09 4.61 -9.56
CA LEU A 91 4.89 4.62 -8.36
C LEU A 91 5.59 3.27 -8.21
N GLU A 92 6.88 3.33 -7.93
CA GLU A 92 7.69 2.19 -7.53
C GLU A 92 6.99 1.39 -6.42
N GLU A 93 7.14 0.05 -6.44
CA GLU A 93 6.69 -0.83 -5.35
C GLU A 93 7.04 -0.14 -4.04
N ARG A 94 6.01 0.32 -3.31
CA ARG A 94 6.22 1.07 -2.07
C ARG A 94 7.08 0.14 -1.21
N PRO A 95 8.37 0.45 -0.96
CA PRO A 95 9.20 -0.45 -0.17
C PRO A 95 8.43 -0.69 1.12
N PRO A 96 8.27 -1.96 1.55
CA PRO A 96 7.34 -2.33 2.60
C PRO A 96 7.49 -1.31 3.70
N GLU A 97 6.45 -0.48 3.90
CA GLU A 97 6.53 0.64 4.83
C GLU A 97 7.16 0.08 6.08
N LYS A 98 8.29 0.67 6.50
CA LYS A 98 9.07 0.19 7.62
C LYS A 98 8.23 0.32 8.90
N LYS A 99 7.29 -0.59 9.10
CA LYS A 99 6.45 -0.73 10.29
C LYS A 99 7.29 -1.11 11.52
N PHE A 100 8.60 -1.28 11.33
CA PHE A 100 9.58 -1.59 12.36
C PHE A 100 10.48 -0.40 12.77
N GLU A 101 10.28 0.82 12.26
CA GLU A 101 10.99 1.99 12.81
C GLU A 101 10.22 2.68 13.95
N SER A 102 8.89 2.52 14.02
CA SER A 102 8.08 3.04 15.12
C SER A 102 8.52 2.41 16.46
N HIS A 103 8.76 1.11 16.49
CA HIS A 103 9.17 0.40 17.71
C HIS A 103 10.60 0.78 18.15
N LYS A 104 11.50 1.05 17.19
CA LYS A 104 12.90 1.42 17.48
C LYS A 104 13.00 2.85 18.02
N LEU A 105 12.23 3.78 17.44
CA LEU A 105 12.12 5.16 17.96
C LEU A 105 11.40 5.20 19.31
N LEU A 106 10.37 4.37 19.52
CA LEU A 106 9.70 4.27 20.83
C LEU A 106 10.63 3.71 21.91
N THR A 107 11.44 2.71 21.58
CA THR A 107 12.43 2.18 22.54
C THR A 107 13.52 3.19 22.82
N ASP A 108 14.07 3.88 21.80
CA ASP A 108 15.14 4.85 21.99
C ASP A 108 14.65 6.09 22.76
N PHE A 109 13.43 6.56 22.48
CA PHE A 109 12.83 7.66 23.23
C PHE A 109 12.58 7.28 24.70
N ARG A 110 11.97 6.11 24.95
CA ARG A 110 11.63 5.67 26.31
C ARG A 110 12.88 5.36 27.14
N ILE A 111 13.91 4.77 26.55
CA ILE A 111 15.18 4.48 27.23
C ILE A 111 15.92 5.79 27.56
N ASN A 112 16.04 6.72 26.60
CA ASN A 112 16.77 7.98 26.82
C ASN A 112 16.06 8.88 27.85
N MET A 113 14.73 8.83 27.91
CA MET A 113 13.93 9.59 28.88
C MET A 113 14.11 9.04 30.31
N ASN A 114 14.06 7.72 30.51
CA ASN A 114 14.29 7.12 31.83
C ASN A 114 15.70 7.42 32.35
N LEU A 115 16.72 7.34 31.50
CA LEU A 115 18.11 7.62 31.91
C LEU A 115 18.28 9.07 32.38
N ARG A 116 17.76 10.05 31.62
CA ARG A 116 17.81 11.48 32.02
C ARG A 116 17.00 11.77 33.28
N PHE A 117 15.85 11.12 33.46
CA PHE A 117 15.02 11.30 34.65
C PHE A 117 15.71 10.73 35.89
N MET A 118 16.30 9.53 35.80
CA MET A 118 17.07 8.96 36.90
C MET A 118 18.29 9.81 37.26
N GLN A 119 19.00 10.38 36.29
CA GLN A 119 20.10 11.32 36.58
C GLN A 119 19.61 12.57 37.33
N ARG A 120 18.49 13.16 36.93
CA ARG A 120 17.90 14.32 37.63
C ARG A 120 17.41 13.98 39.03
N LEU A 121 16.84 12.79 39.21
CA LEU A 121 16.42 12.30 40.53
C LEU A 121 17.63 12.02 41.42
N MET A 122 18.68 11.37 40.92
CA MET A 122 19.92 11.18 41.66
C MET A 122 20.60 12.50 41.98
N ALA A 123 20.53 13.52 41.12
CA ALA A 123 21.09 14.84 41.41
C ALA A 123 20.34 15.59 42.55
N LYS A 124 19.00 15.46 42.62
CA LYS A 124 18.18 16.13 43.66
C LYS A 124 18.05 15.35 44.96
N TYR A 125 17.99 14.02 44.87
CA TYR A 125 17.66 13.12 45.98
C TYR A 125 18.76 12.09 46.27
N GLY A 126 19.89 12.15 45.57
CA GLY A 126 20.97 11.16 45.69
C GLY A 126 21.51 11.00 47.10
N SER A 127 21.61 12.09 47.87
CA SER A 127 22.00 12.02 49.28
C SER A 127 21.00 11.20 50.10
N GLN A 128 19.70 11.45 49.95
CA GLN A 128 18.66 10.74 50.69
C GLN A 128 18.58 9.26 50.29
N ILE A 129 18.67 8.96 48.99
CA ILE A 129 18.66 7.60 48.47
C ILE A 129 19.89 6.82 48.98
N SER A 130 21.05 7.47 49.06
CA SER A 130 22.28 6.89 49.62
C SER A 130 22.10 6.48 51.09
N VAL A 131 21.57 7.39 51.92
CA VAL A 131 21.33 7.10 53.34
C VAL A 131 20.34 5.95 53.51
N ILE A 132 19.22 5.97 52.80
CA ILE A 132 18.20 4.93 52.89
C ILE A 132 18.77 3.58 52.43
N SER A 133 19.55 3.56 51.33
CA SER A 133 20.19 2.34 50.83
C SER A 133 21.17 1.74 51.84
N ILE A 134 21.97 2.58 52.53
CA ILE A 134 22.90 2.11 53.56
C ILE A 134 22.13 1.48 54.74
N VAL A 135 21.04 2.12 55.20
CA VAL A 135 20.26 1.63 56.35
C VAL A 135 19.60 0.30 56.02
N VAL A 136 19.01 0.17 54.82
CA VAL A 136 18.41 -1.09 54.35
C VAL A 136 19.46 -2.20 54.25
N LEU A 137 20.66 -1.89 53.74
CA LEU A 137 21.75 -2.86 53.62
C LEU A 137 22.24 -3.33 55.00
N PHE A 138 22.35 -2.41 55.98
CA PHE A 138 22.71 -2.75 57.35
C PHE A 138 21.67 -3.62 58.03
N ILE A 139 20.39 -3.29 57.89
CA ILE A 139 19.30 -4.12 58.41
C ILE A 139 19.33 -5.50 57.76
N TYR A 140 19.55 -5.56 56.44
CA TYR A 140 19.70 -6.83 55.73
C TYR A 140 20.88 -7.65 56.28
N LEU A 141 22.03 -7.04 56.54
CA LEU A 141 23.18 -7.72 57.14
C LEU A 141 22.92 -8.20 58.57
N ILE A 142 22.12 -7.47 59.36
CA ILE A 142 21.75 -7.86 60.73
C ILE A 142 20.80 -9.05 60.73
N ILE A 143 19.82 -9.06 59.83
CA ILE A 143 18.80 -10.12 59.77
C ILE A 143 19.31 -11.33 58.98
N THR A 144 20.30 -11.16 58.09
CA THR A 144 20.90 -12.26 57.33
C THR A 144 21.80 -13.08 58.24
N PRO A 145 21.43 -14.32 58.61
CA PRO A 145 22.31 -15.16 59.38
C PRO A 145 23.54 -15.49 58.54
N SER A 146 24.73 -15.20 59.06
CA SER A 146 26.00 -15.65 58.48
C SER A 146 25.95 -17.17 58.34
N LYS A 147 25.71 -17.67 57.13
CA LYS A 147 26.09 -19.04 56.80
C LYS A 147 27.60 -19.03 56.67
N ALA A 148 28.27 -19.19 57.81
CA ALA A 148 29.67 -19.60 57.85
C ALA A 148 29.85 -20.75 56.85
N SER A 149 30.77 -20.56 55.91
CA SER A 149 31.24 -21.62 55.03
C SER A 149 31.55 -22.84 55.88
N LYS A 150 30.79 -23.93 55.71
CA LYS A 150 31.15 -25.23 56.25
C LYS A 150 32.43 -25.67 55.54
N LYS A 151 33.59 -25.30 56.10
CA LYS A 151 34.86 -25.97 55.82
C LYS A 151 34.74 -27.39 56.40
N LYS A 152 34.39 -28.35 55.56
CA LYS A 152 34.50 -29.77 55.89
C LYS A 152 35.89 -30.23 55.45
N ARG A 153 36.57 -30.85 56.43
CA ARG A 153 37.86 -31.53 56.43
C ARG A 153 38.32 -32.08 55.07
#